data_AF-A0A850BFA9-F1
#
_entry.id   AF-A0A850BFA9-F1
#
_cell.length_a   1.000
_cell.length_b   1.000
_cell.length_c   1.000
_cell.angle_alpha   90.00
_cell.angle_beta   90.00
_cell.angle_gamma   90.00
#
_symmetry.space_group_name_H-M   'P 1'
#
loop_
_entity.id
_entity.type
_entity.pdbx_description
1 polymer ?
#
loop_
_entity_poly.entity_id
_entity_poly.type
_entity_poly.pdbx_seq_one_letter_code
_entity_poly.pdbx_strand_id
1 'polypeptide(L)'
;GGGAGGGSSVGGGSSVGGGSSVGGGTPTMIGTCQGKVYACGDLLDNDGDGKVDYQDPDCLGTCDDTEDSFYGGIPGQDGPGCTVDCYFDQDSGAGNDDCYWNHACDPNSVAPNYYPEPENGNKCEYDLNAKTPGTNASCTDLNAMQSEVCHNYCGPLTPNGCDCFGCCELPPGSGTFVFLGSKDKTTGLPSCKLADLADPDKCHPCKPVDACLNGCGKCELCVGKDSLPPECFPDGGGMGGAGGEGNTQCPTGIQPCGLPGQDECQPNYYCITGCCQSIPG
;
A
#
# COMPACT_ATOMS: atom_id res chain seq x y z
N GLY A 1 -69.21 -25.65 7.69
CA GLY A 1 -68.40 -24.79 8.57
C GLY A 1 -67.53 -23.95 7.66
N GLY A 2 -67.55 -22.62 7.71
CA GLY A 2 -67.30 -21.73 8.86
C GLY A 2 -65.82 -21.33 8.82
N GLY A 3 -65.35 -20.09 8.98
CA GLY A 3 -65.89 -18.73 9.02
C GLY A 3 -64.83 -17.80 8.36
N ALA A 4 -65.22 -16.66 7.80
CA ALA A 4 -65.05 -15.31 8.35
C ALA A 4 -63.59 -14.78 8.50
N GLY A 5 -63.28 -13.74 7.71
CA GLY A 5 -62.74 -12.47 8.23
C GLY A 5 -61.31 -12.07 7.89
N GLY A 6 -61.16 -10.84 7.34
CA GLY A 6 -60.02 -9.95 7.64
C GLY A 6 -59.15 -9.54 6.46
N GLY A 7 -59.35 -8.33 5.93
CA GLY A 7 -58.36 -7.63 5.13
C GLY A 7 -57.51 -6.68 6.00
N SER A 8 -56.26 -6.42 5.60
CA SER A 8 -55.61 -5.09 5.56
C SER A 8 -54.10 -5.21 5.35
N SER A 9 -53.58 -4.25 4.60
CA SER A 9 -52.20 -3.89 4.27
C SER A 9 -51.23 -3.80 5.44
N VAL A 10 -49.96 -4.18 5.25
CA VAL A 10 -48.76 -3.36 5.57
C VAL A 10 -47.50 -3.99 4.96
N GLY A 11 -46.57 -3.12 4.53
CA GLY A 11 -45.27 -3.49 3.98
C GLY A 11 -44.28 -4.03 5.02
N GLY A 12 -43.16 -4.52 4.51
CA GLY A 12 -42.04 -4.99 5.30
C GLY A 12 -40.80 -5.11 4.42
N GLY A 13 -40.23 -3.97 4.05
CA GLY A 13 -38.80 -3.92 3.76
C GLY A 13 -38.04 -4.06 5.08
N SER A 14 -37.03 -4.93 5.10
CA SER A 14 -35.96 -5.06 6.09
C SER A 14 -35.14 -6.28 5.65
N SER A 15 -33.83 -6.29 5.64
CA SER A 15 -32.80 -5.32 6.01
C SER A 15 -31.51 -6.06 5.71
N VAL A 16 -30.76 -5.67 4.68
CA VAL A 16 -29.35 -6.07 4.57
C VAL A 16 -28.65 -5.40 5.75
N GLY A 17 -28.08 -6.23 6.61
CA GLY A 17 -27.45 -5.80 7.86
C GLY A 17 -26.36 -4.79 7.57
N GLY A 18 -26.42 -3.64 8.24
CA GLY A 18 -25.33 -2.69 8.26
C GLY A 18 -24.13 -3.34 8.94
N GLY A 19 -23.14 -3.70 8.13
CA GLY A 19 -21.75 -3.67 8.56
C GLY A 19 -21.38 -2.20 8.74
N SER A 20 -20.82 -1.88 9.91
CA SER A 20 -20.31 -0.54 10.19
C SER A 20 -19.22 -0.21 9.16
N SER A 21 -19.54 0.69 8.24
CA SER A 21 -18.58 1.37 7.40
C SER A 21 -17.59 2.11 8.31
N VAL A 22 -16.40 1.54 8.45
CA VAL A 22 -15.19 2.31 8.74
C VAL A 22 -14.99 3.12 7.46
N GLY A 23 -15.42 4.37 7.34
CA GLY A 23 -14.92 5.49 8.10
C GLY A 23 -14.20 6.42 7.12
N GLY A 24 -14.95 7.00 6.18
CA GLY A 24 -14.52 7.86 5.07
C GLY A 24 -15.68 7.96 4.08
N GLY A 25 -15.80 9.03 3.29
CA GLY A 25 -16.79 9.06 2.20
C GLY A 25 -16.52 7.90 1.22
N THR A 26 -17.56 7.27 0.67
CA THR A 26 -17.37 6.26 -0.40
C THR A 26 -16.65 6.92 -1.57
N PRO A 27 -15.58 6.33 -2.14
CA PRO A 27 -14.90 6.89 -3.30
C PRO A 27 -15.91 7.27 -4.39
N THR A 28 -15.83 8.51 -4.90
CA THR A 28 -16.73 8.98 -5.99
C THR A 28 -16.01 9.32 -7.30
N MET A 29 -14.68 9.20 -7.32
CA MET A 29 -13.82 9.63 -8.42
C MET A 29 -12.87 8.51 -8.82
N ILE A 30 -12.90 8.15 -10.11
CA ILE A 30 -12.00 7.13 -10.68
C ILE A 30 -10.54 7.56 -10.48
N GLY A 31 -9.76 6.67 -9.89
CA GLY A 31 -8.31 6.78 -9.80
C GLY A 31 -7.67 6.10 -11.01
N THR A 32 -6.86 6.82 -11.76
CA THR A 32 -6.06 6.19 -12.83
C THR A 32 -4.64 5.93 -12.36
N CYS A 33 -3.95 5.02 -13.03
CA CYS A 33 -2.50 4.89 -12.99
C CYS A 33 -2.00 4.98 -14.43
N GLN A 34 -1.28 6.04 -14.79
CA GLN A 34 -0.78 6.26 -16.16
C GLN A 34 -1.87 6.06 -17.25
N GLY A 35 -3.09 6.55 -16.98
CA GLY A 35 -4.23 6.47 -17.90
C GLY A 35 -4.98 5.12 -17.95
N LYS A 36 -4.62 4.13 -17.12
CA LYS A 36 -5.42 2.91 -16.89
C LYS A 36 -6.18 2.99 -15.59
N VAL A 37 -7.28 2.25 -15.50
CA VAL A 37 -8.06 2.06 -14.28
C VAL A 37 -7.85 0.61 -13.85
N TYR A 38 -7.43 0.44 -12.61
CA TYR A 38 -7.22 -0.85 -11.95
C TYR A 38 -8.22 -1.00 -10.81
N ALA A 39 -8.30 -2.20 -10.24
CA ALA A 39 -9.25 -2.55 -9.18
C ALA A 39 -9.33 -1.47 -8.09
N CYS A 40 -8.20 -1.09 -7.48
CA CYS A 40 -8.14 -0.06 -6.44
C CYS A 40 -8.36 1.39 -6.90
N GLY A 41 -8.89 1.62 -8.10
CA GLY A 41 -9.30 2.94 -8.56
C GLY A 41 -10.56 2.93 -9.42
N ASP A 42 -11.29 1.81 -9.47
CA ASP A 42 -12.44 1.59 -10.36
C ASP A 42 -13.80 1.91 -9.73
N LEU A 43 -13.83 2.27 -8.44
CA LEU A 43 -15.03 2.57 -7.63
C LEU A 43 -15.91 1.35 -7.34
N LEU A 44 -15.37 0.14 -7.47
CA LEU A 44 -16.05 -1.12 -7.15
C LEU A 44 -15.40 -1.80 -5.95
N ASP A 45 -16.14 -2.74 -5.38
CA ASP A 45 -15.67 -3.69 -4.39
C ASP A 45 -15.41 -5.00 -5.16
N ASN A 46 -14.20 -5.11 -5.72
CA ASN A 46 -13.78 -6.17 -6.61
C ASN A 46 -13.56 -7.51 -5.88
N ASP A 47 -13.25 -7.48 -4.58
CA ASP A 47 -13.05 -8.68 -3.76
C ASP A 47 -14.30 -9.09 -2.95
N GLY A 48 -15.27 -8.18 -2.78
CA GLY A 48 -16.56 -8.41 -2.17
C GLY A 48 -16.56 -8.32 -0.64
N ASP A 49 -15.55 -7.69 -0.04
CA ASP A 49 -15.42 -7.55 1.42
C ASP A 49 -16.21 -6.37 2.01
N GLY A 50 -16.77 -5.52 1.14
CA GLY A 50 -17.59 -4.37 1.48
C GLY A 50 -16.82 -3.06 1.64
N LYS A 51 -15.52 -3.06 1.32
CA LYS A 51 -14.69 -1.85 1.19
C LYS A 51 -14.38 -1.62 -0.29
N VAL A 52 -14.03 -0.39 -0.64
CA VAL A 52 -13.92 0.08 -2.03
C VAL A 52 -12.67 0.94 -2.14
N ASP A 53 -11.80 0.65 -3.10
CA ASP A 53 -10.57 1.39 -3.41
C ASP A 53 -9.77 1.76 -2.14
N TYR A 54 -9.48 3.05 -1.90
CA TYR A 54 -8.68 3.53 -0.78
C TYR A 54 -9.29 3.28 0.60
N GLN A 55 -10.57 2.90 0.67
CA GLN A 55 -11.17 2.47 1.92
C GLN A 55 -10.77 1.04 2.27
N ASP A 56 -10.33 0.26 1.29
CA ASP A 56 -9.80 -1.06 1.49
C ASP A 56 -8.34 -1.00 2.00
N PRO A 57 -8.04 -1.59 3.17
CA PRO A 57 -6.67 -1.75 3.67
C PRO A 57 -5.75 -2.57 2.76
N ASP A 58 -6.30 -3.39 1.87
CA ASP A 58 -5.51 -4.19 0.92
C ASP A 58 -5.12 -3.38 -0.32
N CYS A 59 -5.77 -2.23 -0.59
CA CYS A 59 -5.39 -1.32 -1.67
C CYS A 59 -4.21 -0.41 -1.32
N LEU A 60 -3.13 -0.49 -2.12
CA LEU A 60 -1.91 0.29 -1.89
C LEU A 60 -1.88 1.63 -2.64
N GLY A 61 -2.70 1.80 -3.67
CA GLY A 61 -2.71 2.98 -4.53
C GLY A 61 -3.52 2.73 -5.81
N THR A 62 -3.55 3.70 -6.73
CA THR A 62 -4.23 3.51 -8.03
C THR A 62 -3.51 2.57 -8.98
N CYS A 63 -2.22 2.28 -8.73
CA CYS A 63 -1.42 1.30 -9.46
C CYS A 63 -1.49 -0.09 -8.80
N ASP A 64 -2.67 -0.46 -8.33
CA ASP A 64 -2.97 -1.75 -7.71
C ASP A 64 -4.24 -2.34 -8.33
N ASP A 65 -4.09 -3.53 -8.90
CA ASP A 65 -5.14 -4.29 -9.58
C ASP A 65 -5.64 -5.47 -8.73
N THR A 66 -5.30 -5.47 -7.44
CA THR A 66 -5.84 -6.42 -6.46
C THR A 66 -6.46 -5.68 -5.29
N GLU A 67 -7.62 -6.14 -4.82
CA GLU A 67 -8.23 -5.65 -3.58
C GLU A 67 -8.18 -6.73 -2.47
N ASP A 68 -7.51 -7.86 -2.70
CA ASP A 68 -7.47 -9.01 -1.78
C ASP A 68 -6.05 -9.39 -1.31
N SER A 69 -5.04 -8.59 -1.68
CA SER A 69 -3.63 -8.83 -1.39
C SER A 69 -2.80 -7.54 -1.43
N PHE A 70 -1.57 -7.57 -0.91
CA PHE A 70 -0.61 -6.45 -1.09
C PHE A 70 0.20 -6.52 -2.38
N TYR A 71 -0.10 -7.49 -3.24
CA TYR A 71 0.59 -7.63 -4.51
C TYR A 71 -0.16 -6.81 -5.56
N GLY A 72 0.48 -5.83 -6.18
CA GLY A 72 -0.23 -4.85 -7.01
C GLY A 72 -0.90 -5.41 -8.28
N GLY A 73 -0.71 -6.67 -8.68
CA GLY A 73 -1.50 -7.29 -9.75
C GLY A 73 -1.23 -6.79 -11.18
N ILE A 74 -0.38 -5.77 -11.34
CA ILE A 74 -0.23 -5.03 -12.60
C ILE A 74 0.82 -5.66 -13.53
N PRO A 75 0.68 -5.51 -14.87
CA PRO A 75 1.68 -6.00 -15.81
C PRO A 75 3.01 -5.26 -15.64
N GLY A 76 4.08 -6.01 -15.35
CA GLY A 76 5.41 -5.44 -15.18
C GLY A 76 5.98 -5.76 -13.82
N GLN A 77 5.22 -5.50 -12.76
CA GLN A 77 5.62 -5.47 -11.33
C GLN A 77 6.49 -6.62 -10.81
N ASP A 78 6.41 -7.79 -11.43
CA ASP A 78 7.30 -8.91 -11.16
C ASP A 78 8.78 -8.63 -11.46
N GLY A 79 9.05 -7.62 -12.31
CA GLY A 79 10.37 -7.13 -12.63
C GLY A 79 11.36 -8.19 -13.16
N PRO A 80 12.61 -7.79 -13.42
CA PRO A 80 13.70 -8.73 -13.50
C PRO A 80 14.04 -9.21 -12.09
N GLY A 81 14.27 -10.52 -11.93
CA GLY A 81 14.66 -11.08 -10.63
C GLY A 81 15.85 -10.34 -10.01
N CYS A 82 15.79 -10.16 -8.70
CA CYS A 82 16.69 -9.41 -7.83
C CYS A 82 16.62 -7.88 -7.97
N THR A 83 16.10 -7.29 -9.04
CA THR A 83 16.14 -5.83 -9.23
C THR A 83 14.75 -5.25 -9.08
N VAL A 84 14.65 -4.17 -8.30
CA VAL A 84 13.40 -3.48 -8.00
C VAL A 84 13.58 -1.99 -8.25
N ASP A 85 12.60 -1.38 -8.87
CA ASP A 85 12.41 0.06 -9.04
C ASP A 85 11.23 0.53 -8.17
N CYS A 86 10.48 1.57 -8.56
CA CYS A 86 9.30 1.95 -7.78
C CYS A 86 8.26 0.83 -7.78
N TYR A 87 8.08 0.15 -6.64
CA TYR A 87 7.12 -0.95 -6.53
C TYR A 87 5.66 -0.51 -6.73
N PHE A 88 5.39 0.79 -6.53
CA PHE A 88 4.04 1.38 -6.54
C PHE A 88 3.69 2.10 -7.85
N ASP A 89 4.48 1.91 -8.91
CA ASP A 89 4.18 2.43 -10.25
C ASP A 89 3.75 1.33 -11.24
N GLN A 90 3.59 1.65 -12.53
CA GLN A 90 3.03 0.72 -13.51
C GLN A 90 4.06 -0.07 -14.34
N ASP A 91 5.35 0.17 -14.15
CA ASP A 91 6.37 -0.41 -14.99
C ASP A 91 7.46 -1.12 -14.19
N SER A 92 8.38 -1.74 -14.92
CA SER A 92 9.54 -2.36 -14.31
C SER A 92 10.77 -2.06 -15.14
N GLY A 93 11.80 -1.61 -14.44
CA GLY A 93 12.93 -0.87 -14.96
C GLY A 93 12.78 0.65 -14.73
N ALA A 94 13.81 1.24 -14.14
CA ALA A 94 13.89 2.64 -13.68
C ALA A 94 13.77 3.76 -14.75
N GLY A 95 13.34 3.45 -15.97
CA GLY A 95 13.41 4.35 -17.13
C GLY A 95 12.54 5.60 -17.03
N ASN A 96 11.57 5.60 -16.13
CA ASN A 96 10.60 6.67 -15.87
C ASN A 96 10.85 7.40 -14.53
N ASP A 97 11.43 6.71 -13.53
CA ASP A 97 11.49 7.14 -12.13
C ASP A 97 12.92 7.26 -11.57
N ASP A 98 13.94 6.67 -12.22
CA ASP A 98 15.32 6.59 -11.74
C ASP A 98 15.47 5.99 -10.33
N CYS A 99 14.55 5.10 -9.92
CA CYS A 99 14.61 4.33 -8.67
C CYS A 99 15.39 3.02 -8.88
N TYR A 100 16.35 2.73 -8.00
CA TYR A 100 17.13 1.49 -8.12
C TYR A 100 17.38 0.81 -6.79
N TRP A 101 16.99 -0.46 -6.73
CA TRP A 101 17.35 -1.38 -5.68
C TRP A 101 17.69 -2.77 -6.22
N ASN A 102 18.44 -3.51 -5.41
CA ASN A 102 18.82 -4.88 -5.70
C ASN A 102 18.64 -5.71 -4.43
N HIS A 103 17.83 -6.76 -4.48
CA HIS A 103 17.62 -7.70 -3.37
C HIS A 103 18.87 -8.50 -2.98
N ALA A 104 19.92 -8.51 -3.80
CA ALA A 104 21.26 -8.93 -3.34
C ALA A 104 21.85 -8.00 -2.25
N CYS A 105 21.27 -6.82 -2.03
CA CYS A 105 21.58 -5.94 -0.91
C CYS A 105 20.83 -6.27 0.38
N ASP A 106 19.91 -7.23 0.35
CA ASP A 106 19.11 -7.66 1.49
C ASP A 106 19.82 -8.79 2.28
N PRO A 107 20.17 -8.58 3.56
CA PRO A 107 20.81 -9.61 4.39
C PRO A 107 19.92 -10.84 4.67
N ASN A 108 18.62 -10.78 4.39
CA ASN A 108 17.72 -11.94 4.46
C ASN A 108 17.87 -12.87 3.26
N SER A 109 18.57 -12.44 2.20
CA SER A 109 18.80 -13.22 0.98
C SER A 109 19.93 -14.24 1.16
N VAL A 110 19.74 -15.15 2.11
CA VAL A 110 20.71 -16.18 2.47
C VAL A 110 20.05 -17.54 2.57
N ALA A 111 20.84 -18.60 2.42
CA ALA A 111 20.36 -19.96 2.56
C ALA A 111 19.72 -20.21 3.94
N PRO A 112 18.68 -21.07 4.03
CA PRO A 112 18.09 -21.84 2.93
C PRO A 112 16.98 -21.10 2.16
N ASN A 113 16.53 -19.94 2.66
CA ASN A 113 15.30 -19.33 2.19
C ASN A 113 15.51 -18.36 1.03
N TYR A 114 16.54 -17.52 1.09
CA TYR A 114 16.84 -16.48 0.09
C TYR A 114 15.72 -15.43 -0.06
N TYR A 115 15.25 -14.87 1.06
CA TYR A 115 14.22 -13.81 1.04
C TYR A 115 14.81 -12.47 0.54
N PRO A 116 13.99 -11.57 -0.05
CA PRO A 116 12.54 -11.69 -0.24
C PRO A 116 12.10 -12.47 -1.49
N GLU A 117 13.04 -12.99 -2.30
CA GLU A 117 12.74 -13.72 -3.55
C GLU A 117 13.22 -15.18 -3.51
N PRO A 118 12.63 -16.04 -2.67
CA PRO A 118 13.05 -17.43 -2.51
C PRO A 118 12.94 -18.27 -3.80
N GLU A 119 12.14 -17.84 -4.77
CA GLU A 119 12.02 -18.40 -6.12
C GLU A 119 13.30 -18.22 -6.96
N ASN A 120 14.09 -17.18 -6.67
CA ASN A 120 15.36 -16.92 -7.34
C ASN A 120 16.54 -17.64 -6.67
N GLY A 121 16.35 -18.16 -5.45
CA GLY A 121 17.36 -18.90 -4.72
C GLY A 121 18.66 -18.09 -4.60
N ASN A 122 19.80 -18.73 -4.86
CA ASN A 122 21.10 -18.06 -4.72
C ASN A 122 21.44 -17.03 -5.83
N LYS A 123 20.54 -16.76 -6.77
CA LYS A 123 20.77 -15.71 -7.79
C LYS A 123 20.83 -14.31 -7.18
N CYS A 124 20.04 -14.08 -6.13
CA CYS A 124 20.00 -12.83 -5.40
C CYS A 124 20.75 -12.94 -4.07
N GLU A 125 21.64 -13.91 -3.91
CA GLU A 125 22.35 -14.14 -2.64
C GLU A 125 23.01 -12.86 -2.15
N TYR A 126 22.85 -12.59 -0.86
CA TYR A 126 23.30 -11.37 -0.21
C TYR A 126 24.80 -11.12 -0.47
N ASP A 127 25.09 -9.99 -1.10
CA ASP A 127 26.43 -9.46 -1.28
C ASP A 127 26.41 -7.95 -1.02
N LEU A 128 27.00 -7.53 0.10
CA LEU A 128 27.12 -6.12 0.45
C LEU A 128 27.86 -5.27 -0.61
N ASN A 129 28.69 -5.91 -1.44
CA ASN A 129 29.44 -5.26 -2.52
C ASN A 129 28.74 -5.35 -3.88
N ALA A 130 27.54 -5.93 -3.93
CA ALA A 130 26.75 -6.00 -5.15
C ALA A 130 26.60 -4.59 -5.74
N LYS A 131 26.69 -4.54 -7.06
CA LYS A 131 26.44 -3.33 -7.84
C LYS A 131 25.06 -3.45 -8.46
N THR A 132 24.26 -2.42 -8.30
CA THR A 132 22.90 -2.40 -8.85
C THR A 132 22.96 -2.09 -10.35
N PRO A 133 22.37 -2.96 -11.20
CA PRO A 133 22.22 -2.68 -12.62
C PRO A 133 21.54 -1.32 -12.86
N GLY A 134 21.93 -0.61 -13.92
CA GLY A 134 21.42 0.74 -14.22
C GLY A 134 22.28 1.89 -13.65
N THR A 135 22.79 1.75 -12.41
CA THR A 135 23.55 2.84 -11.75
C THR A 135 25.00 2.50 -11.40
N ASN A 136 25.34 1.21 -11.26
CA ASN A 136 26.61 0.73 -10.69
C ASN A 136 26.87 1.22 -9.23
N ALA A 137 25.85 1.74 -8.55
CA ALA A 137 25.94 2.12 -7.14
C ALA A 137 26.00 0.86 -6.26
N SER A 138 26.64 0.96 -5.09
CA SER A 138 26.64 -0.15 -4.11
C SER A 138 25.36 -0.17 -3.28
N CYS A 139 25.12 -1.28 -2.60
CA CYS A 139 24.06 -1.41 -1.60
C CYS A 139 24.08 -0.28 -0.55
N THR A 140 25.27 0.09 -0.07
CA THR A 140 25.44 1.18 0.91
C THR A 140 25.07 2.53 0.31
N ASP A 141 25.45 2.79 -0.94
CA ASP A 141 25.16 4.07 -1.60
C ASP A 141 23.65 4.25 -1.78
N LEU A 142 22.97 3.23 -2.31
CA LEU A 142 21.52 3.27 -2.57
C LEU A 142 20.67 3.20 -1.30
N ASN A 143 21.17 2.56 -0.25
CA ASN A 143 20.52 2.61 1.05
C ASN A 143 20.62 4.00 1.70
N ALA A 144 21.71 4.72 1.44
CA ALA A 144 21.91 6.07 2.00
C ALA A 144 21.24 7.16 1.16
N MET A 145 21.11 6.96 -0.15
CA MET A 145 20.62 7.97 -1.07
C MET A 145 20.03 7.36 -2.35
N GLN A 146 18.79 7.75 -2.67
CA GLN A 146 18.20 7.60 -3.99
C GLN A 146 18.25 8.93 -4.75
N SER A 147 17.98 8.91 -6.06
CA SER A 147 17.96 10.12 -6.86
C SER A 147 16.77 11.02 -6.47
N GLU A 148 16.89 12.32 -6.72
CA GLU A 148 15.77 13.25 -6.54
C GLU A 148 14.59 12.91 -7.47
N VAL A 149 14.88 12.32 -8.63
CA VAL A 149 13.87 11.85 -9.58
C VAL A 149 13.06 10.71 -8.95
N CYS A 150 13.73 9.74 -8.31
CA CYS A 150 13.07 8.65 -7.59
C CYS A 150 12.16 9.17 -6.48
N HIS A 151 12.65 10.12 -5.68
CA HIS A 151 11.83 10.73 -4.63
C HIS A 151 10.63 11.50 -5.16
N ASN A 152 10.79 12.24 -6.25
CA ASN A 152 9.70 13.03 -6.82
C ASN A 152 8.65 12.17 -7.51
N TYR A 153 9.05 11.01 -8.04
CA TYR A 153 8.14 10.10 -8.72
C TYR A 153 7.52 9.08 -7.76
N CYS A 154 8.36 8.26 -7.11
CA CYS A 154 7.90 7.16 -6.27
C CYS A 154 7.51 7.58 -4.86
N GLY A 155 8.12 8.64 -4.32
CA GLY A 155 7.83 9.11 -2.95
C GLY A 155 6.33 9.39 -2.71
N PRO A 156 5.64 10.14 -3.59
CA PRO A 156 4.19 10.33 -3.49
C PRO A 156 3.36 9.06 -3.60
N LEU A 157 3.88 7.99 -4.23
CA LEU A 157 3.19 6.72 -4.42
C LEU A 157 3.45 5.73 -3.29
N THR A 158 4.54 5.93 -2.55
CA THR A 158 4.99 5.04 -1.48
C THR A 158 4.08 5.20 -0.25
N PRO A 159 3.29 4.18 0.13
CA PRO A 159 2.45 4.22 1.31
C PRO A 159 3.25 4.48 2.59
N ASN A 160 2.64 5.16 3.57
CA ASN A 160 3.23 5.30 4.90
C ASN A 160 3.45 3.90 5.51
N GLY A 161 4.63 3.67 6.08
CA GLY A 161 5.09 2.38 6.56
C GLY A 161 5.91 1.57 5.56
N CYS A 162 6.09 2.03 4.33
CA CYS A 162 6.80 1.32 3.26
C CYS A 162 8.03 2.07 2.77
N ASP A 163 9.03 1.36 2.26
CA ASP A 163 10.00 1.94 1.34
C ASP A 163 9.50 1.89 -0.11
N CYS A 164 10.15 2.67 -0.97
CA CYS A 164 9.83 2.76 -2.41
C CYS A 164 9.92 1.43 -3.18
N PHE A 165 10.53 0.40 -2.59
CA PHE A 165 10.80 -0.89 -3.23
C PHE A 165 9.89 -2.00 -2.70
N GLY A 166 8.82 -1.65 -1.98
CA GLY A 166 7.80 -2.59 -1.53
C GLY A 166 8.14 -3.32 -0.24
N CYS A 167 9.11 -2.85 0.54
CA CYS A 167 9.41 -3.39 1.87
C CYS A 167 8.72 -2.56 2.96
N CYS A 168 7.75 -3.14 3.67
CA CYS A 168 6.87 -2.41 4.59
C CYS A 168 6.93 -2.94 6.02
N GLU A 169 6.85 -2.03 7.00
CA GLU A 169 6.76 -2.35 8.42
C GLU A 169 5.36 -2.86 8.75
N LEU A 170 5.18 -4.19 8.76
CA LEU A 170 3.90 -4.84 9.00
C LEU A 170 4.01 -5.91 10.08
N PRO A 171 3.20 -5.84 11.16
CA PRO A 171 2.29 -4.75 11.51
C PRO A 171 3.01 -3.41 11.79
N PRO A 172 2.35 -2.25 11.62
CA PRO A 172 2.97 -0.95 11.86
C PRO A 172 3.54 -0.78 13.27
N GLY A 173 4.75 -0.24 13.37
CA GLY A 173 5.47 -0.04 14.65
C GLY A 173 6.01 -1.32 15.29
N SER A 174 6.01 -2.45 14.57
CA SER A 174 6.54 -3.73 15.06
C SER A 174 8.06 -3.87 14.94
N GLY A 175 8.70 -3.06 14.11
CA GLY A 175 10.09 -3.22 13.66
C GLY A 175 10.31 -4.42 12.73
N THR A 176 9.24 -5.10 12.29
CA THR A 176 9.29 -6.23 11.36
C THR A 176 8.90 -5.74 9.97
N PHE A 177 9.71 -6.07 8.97
CA PHE A 177 9.50 -5.65 7.59
C PHE A 177 9.23 -6.85 6.69
N VAL A 178 8.21 -6.73 5.84
CA VAL A 178 7.79 -7.75 4.87
C VAL A 178 7.74 -7.16 3.47
N PHE A 179 8.11 -7.97 2.48
CA PHE A 179 8.06 -7.58 1.08
C PHE A 179 6.66 -7.82 0.53
N LEU A 180 6.02 -6.77 0.03
CA LEU A 180 4.66 -6.85 -0.50
C LEU A 180 4.57 -7.76 -1.73
N GLY A 181 5.62 -7.78 -2.56
CA GLY A 181 5.72 -8.63 -3.75
C GLY A 181 6.00 -10.12 -3.47
N SER A 182 5.80 -10.59 -2.23
CA SER A 182 6.08 -11.98 -1.86
C SER A 182 5.18 -12.96 -2.59
N LYS A 183 5.81 -14.01 -3.12
CA LYS A 183 5.13 -15.11 -3.81
C LYS A 183 5.39 -16.42 -3.12
N ASP A 184 4.37 -17.27 -3.06
CA ASP A 184 4.54 -18.62 -2.56
C ASP A 184 5.54 -19.37 -3.47
N LYS A 185 6.62 -19.86 -2.87
CA LYS A 185 7.72 -20.52 -3.58
C LYS A 185 7.27 -21.73 -4.43
N THR A 186 6.17 -22.38 -4.06
CA THR A 186 5.70 -23.61 -4.70
C THR A 186 4.86 -23.30 -5.94
N THR A 187 3.99 -22.31 -5.84
CA THR A 187 3.00 -21.94 -6.86
C THR A 187 3.46 -20.78 -7.73
N GLY A 188 4.38 -19.95 -7.23
CA GLY A 188 4.81 -18.70 -7.86
C GLY A 188 3.72 -17.63 -7.88
N LEU A 189 2.66 -17.80 -7.08
CA LEU A 189 1.55 -16.86 -6.99
C LEU A 189 1.75 -15.90 -5.81
N PRO A 190 1.21 -14.67 -5.89
CA PRO A 190 1.18 -13.74 -4.78
C PRO A 190 0.63 -14.39 -3.50
N SER A 191 1.28 -14.13 -2.38
CA SER A 191 0.94 -14.79 -1.11
C SER A 191 0.79 -13.86 0.08
N CYS A 192 1.31 -12.63 0.02
CA CYS A 192 1.28 -11.74 1.17
C CYS A 192 0.00 -10.90 1.24
N LYS A 193 -0.65 -10.97 2.41
CA LYS A 193 -1.85 -10.20 2.76
C LYS A 193 -1.93 -10.02 4.26
N LEU A 194 -2.83 -9.14 4.72
CA LEU A 194 -2.94 -8.77 6.14
C LEU A 194 -3.10 -9.98 7.08
N ALA A 195 -3.89 -10.98 6.68
CA ALA A 195 -4.14 -12.18 7.49
C ALA A 195 -2.93 -13.13 7.60
N ASP A 196 -1.96 -13.01 6.70
CA ASP A 196 -0.85 -13.93 6.53
C ASP A 196 0.51 -13.32 6.98
N LEU A 197 0.52 -12.10 7.53
CA LEU A 197 1.73 -11.38 7.97
C LEU A 197 2.64 -12.15 8.93
N ALA A 198 2.09 -13.10 9.69
CA ALA A 198 2.86 -13.91 10.63
C ALA A 198 3.59 -15.10 9.97
N ASP A 199 3.31 -15.40 8.71
CA ASP A 199 3.87 -16.52 7.96
C ASP A 199 4.99 -16.03 7.01
N PRO A 200 6.26 -16.25 7.35
CA PRO A 200 7.38 -15.76 6.54
C PRO A 200 7.54 -16.48 5.20
N ASP A 201 6.80 -17.57 4.96
CA ASP A 201 6.74 -18.25 3.65
C ASP A 201 5.64 -17.68 2.75
N LYS A 202 4.80 -16.78 3.28
CA LYS A 202 3.79 -16.03 2.53
C LYS A 202 4.08 -14.54 2.43
N CYS A 203 4.59 -13.96 3.51
CA CYS A 203 5.04 -12.58 3.62
C CYS A 203 6.53 -12.58 3.95
N HIS A 204 7.35 -12.55 2.91
CA HIS A 204 8.78 -12.75 3.02
C HIS A 204 9.44 -11.57 3.75
N PRO A 205 10.33 -11.83 4.73
CA PRO A 205 11.14 -10.80 5.35
C PRO A 205 11.97 -10.02 4.33
N CYS A 206 12.07 -8.71 4.53
CA CYS A 206 12.94 -7.85 3.74
C CYS A 206 13.67 -6.83 4.62
N LYS A 207 14.71 -6.23 4.08
CA LYS A 207 15.40 -5.07 4.65
C LYS A 207 14.91 -3.82 3.91
N PRO A 208 14.37 -2.82 4.64
CA PRO A 208 14.00 -1.56 4.03
C PRO A 208 15.22 -0.78 3.54
N VAL A 209 14.97 0.08 2.56
CA VAL A 209 15.92 1.04 2.01
C VAL A 209 15.72 2.39 2.69
N ASP A 210 16.61 2.72 3.63
CA ASP A 210 16.47 3.92 4.48
C ASP A 210 16.29 5.22 3.68
N ALA A 211 16.96 5.33 2.54
CA ALA A 211 16.91 6.50 1.68
C ALA A 211 15.48 6.86 1.25
N CYS A 212 14.62 5.87 1.05
CA CYS A 212 13.27 6.03 0.49
C CYS A 212 12.18 5.43 1.39
N LEU A 213 12.50 5.21 2.67
CA LEU A 213 11.54 4.71 3.65
C LEU A 213 10.58 5.83 4.06
N ASN A 214 9.30 5.67 3.69
CA ASN A 214 8.22 6.48 4.22
C ASN A 214 7.74 5.85 5.54
N GLY A 215 8.12 6.45 6.67
CA GLY A 215 7.82 5.89 7.99
C GLY A 215 6.32 5.86 8.32
N CYS A 216 6.00 5.28 9.48
CA CYS A 216 4.64 5.29 10.02
C CYS A 216 4.60 6.04 11.36
N GLY A 217 4.25 7.33 11.32
CA GLY A 217 4.10 8.19 12.48
C GLY A 217 2.88 7.83 13.34
N LYS A 218 2.89 8.33 14.59
CA LYS A 218 1.81 8.08 15.56
C LYS A 218 0.44 8.50 15.03
N CYS A 219 0.38 9.66 14.37
CA CYS A 219 -0.86 10.23 13.83
C CYS A 219 -1.02 10.04 12.32
N GLU A 220 -0.21 9.20 11.69
CA GLU A 220 -0.33 8.87 10.27
C GLU A 220 -1.11 7.57 10.09
N LEU A 221 -1.94 7.49 9.06
CA LEU A 221 -2.45 6.20 8.57
C LEU A 221 -1.33 5.53 7.80
N CYS A 222 -1.29 4.20 7.83
CA CYS A 222 -0.21 3.41 7.23
C CYS A 222 -0.79 2.08 6.72
N VAL A 223 -0.04 1.35 5.90
CA VAL A 223 -0.46 -0.01 5.51
C VAL A 223 -0.67 -0.85 6.79
N GLY A 224 -1.85 -1.44 6.96
CA GLY A 224 -2.22 -2.17 8.19
C GLY A 224 -2.55 -1.30 9.43
N LYS A 225 -2.67 0.03 9.29
CA LYS A 225 -3.16 0.95 10.33
C LYS A 225 -4.22 1.88 9.76
N ASP A 226 -5.47 1.49 9.98
CA ASP A 226 -6.70 2.13 9.47
C ASP A 226 -7.32 3.16 10.45
N SER A 227 -6.74 3.31 11.63
CA SER A 227 -7.29 4.14 12.69
C SER A 227 -6.20 4.89 13.45
N LEU A 228 -6.57 6.07 13.95
CA LEU A 228 -5.67 6.94 14.70
C LEU A 228 -6.09 7.04 16.17
N PRO A 229 -5.12 7.18 17.09
CA PRO A 229 -5.40 7.48 18.48
C PRO A 229 -6.20 8.79 18.67
N PRO A 230 -7.07 8.90 19.71
CA PRO A 230 -7.88 10.09 19.95
C PRO A 230 -7.10 11.41 20.04
N GLU A 231 -5.86 11.37 20.53
CA GLU A 231 -4.97 12.53 20.64
C GLU A 231 -4.51 13.11 19.29
N CYS A 232 -4.70 12.37 18.20
CA CYS A 232 -4.46 12.84 16.84
C CYS A 232 -5.60 13.74 16.31
N PHE A 233 -6.67 13.89 17.10
CA PHE A 233 -7.81 14.76 16.80
C PHE A 233 -7.94 15.88 17.86
N PRO A 234 -6.97 16.80 17.97
CA PRO A 234 -6.90 17.79 19.04
C PRO A 234 -8.14 18.71 19.17
N ASP A 235 -8.97 18.81 18.13
CA ASP A 235 -10.19 19.63 18.10
C ASP A 235 -11.51 18.85 18.22
N GLY A 236 -11.49 17.58 18.63
CA GLY A 236 -12.72 16.85 18.94
C GLY A 236 -13.61 16.56 17.71
N GLY A 237 -13.01 16.08 16.62
CA GLY A 237 -13.72 15.51 15.47
C GLY A 237 -14.02 16.46 14.31
N GLY A 238 -13.31 17.58 14.19
CA GLY A 238 -13.45 18.52 13.07
C GLY A 238 -12.10 19.02 12.53
N MET A 239 -11.81 18.59 11.30
CA MET A 239 -10.96 19.14 10.24
C MET A 239 -9.87 20.19 10.54
N GLY A 240 -8.69 19.95 9.96
CA GLY A 240 -7.91 20.98 9.27
C GLY A 240 -7.02 21.87 10.14
N GLY A 241 -5.93 21.33 10.67
CA GLY A 241 -4.90 22.11 11.35
C GLY A 241 -3.53 21.95 10.68
N ALA A 242 -3.08 22.98 9.97
CA ALA A 242 -1.70 23.10 9.49
C ALA A 242 -0.76 23.42 10.67
N GLY A 243 0.30 22.61 10.83
CA GLY A 243 1.55 23.05 11.47
C GLY A 243 2.00 22.24 12.69
N GLY A 244 3.13 21.54 12.54
CA GLY A 244 3.99 21.06 13.64
C GLY A 244 4.39 19.59 13.53
N GLU A 245 5.69 19.33 13.39
CA GLU A 245 6.31 18.01 13.23
C GLU A 245 5.85 17.01 14.32
N GLY A 246 5.27 15.88 13.88
CA GLY A 246 5.13 14.66 14.67
C GLY A 246 3.73 14.28 15.16
N ASN A 247 2.68 15.07 14.88
CA ASN A 247 1.34 14.79 15.41
C ASN A 247 0.18 15.08 14.43
N THR A 248 0.45 15.15 13.12
CA THR A 248 -0.53 15.36 12.06
C THR A 248 -0.62 14.14 11.15
N GLN A 249 -1.77 13.98 10.47
CA GLN A 249 -1.98 12.86 9.54
C GLN A 249 -1.20 12.97 8.24
N CYS A 250 -0.98 14.20 7.75
CA CYS A 250 -0.28 14.44 6.50
C CYS A 250 0.76 15.56 6.66
N PRO A 251 1.75 15.62 5.76
CA PRO A 251 2.63 16.77 5.63
C PRO A 251 1.86 18.09 5.43
N THR A 252 2.52 19.20 5.75
CA THR A 252 1.90 20.53 5.63
C THR A 252 1.51 20.82 4.18
N GLY A 253 0.25 21.22 3.97
CA GLY A 253 -0.28 21.55 2.64
C GLY A 253 -0.89 20.36 1.90
N ILE A 254 -0.83 19.16 2.46
CA ILE A 254 -1.46 17.96 1.91
C ILE A 254 -2.81 17.73 2.60
N GLN A 255 -3.85 17.47 1.81
CA GLN A 255 -5.19 17.19 2.33
C GLN A 255 -5.23 15.80 2.99
N PRO A 256 -5.73 15.68 4.23
CA PRO A 256 -6.01 14.38 4.84
C PRO A 256 -7.29 13.76 4.25
N CYS A 257 -7.30 12.44 4.12
CA CYS A 257 -8.40 11.63 3.59
C CYS A 257 -8.45 10.26 4.28
N GLY A 258 -9.46 9.45 3.99
CA GLY A 258 -9.52 8.05 4.45
C GLY A 258 -10.00 7.84 5.89
N LEU A 259 -10.27 8.90 6.66
CA LEU A 259 -10.94 8.80 7.98
C LEU A 259 -12.37 9.33 7.97
N PRO A 260 -13.23 8.91 8.92
CA PRO A 260 -14.61 9.36 8.95
C PRO A 260 -14.71 10.88 9.10
N GLY A 261 -15.51 11.50 8.23
CA GLY A 261 -15.71 12.94 8.21
C GLY A 261 -14.63 13.75 7.50
N GLN A 262 -13.62 13.11 6.90
CA GLN A 262 -12.69 13.80 6.00
C GLN A 262 -13.27 13.90 4.59
N ASP A 263 -12.97 15.02 3.93
CA ASP A 263 -13.36 15.24 2.55
C ASP A 263 -12.57 14.30 1.62
N GLU A 264 -13.22 13.86 0.55
CA GLU A 264 -12.57 13.10 -0.52
C GLU A 264 -11.50 13.94 -1.23
N CYS A 265 -10.51 13.25 -1.80
CA CYS A 265 -9.45 13.89 -2.56
C CYS A 265 -10.00 14.63 -3.79
N GLN A 266 -9.39 15.77 -4.11
CA GLN A 266 -9.76 16.55 -5.29
C GLN A 266 -9.50 15.76 -6.58
N PRO A 267 -10.12 16.12 -7.72
CA PRO A 267 -9.85 15.48 -9.00
C PRO A 267 -8.35 15.42 -9.32
N ASN A 268 -7.90 14.27 -9.84
CA ASN A 268 -6.48 13.92 -10.09
C ASN A 268 -5.64 13.60 -8.84
N TYR A 269 -6.28 13.43 -7.68
CA TYR A 269 -5.64 12.94 -6.47
C TYR A 269 -6.29 11.65 -6.00
N TYR A 270 -5.51 10.80 -5.36
CA TYR A 270 -5.95 9.56 -4.72
C TYR A 270 -5.51 9.53 -3.27
N CYS A 271 -6.27 8.85 -2.41
CA CYS A 271 -5.94 8.75 -0.99
C CYS A 271 -4.94 7.61 -0.76
N ILE A 272 -3.67 7.93 -0.55
CA ILE A 272 -2.64 6.94 -0.22
C ILE A 272 -2.33 7.07 1.27
N THR A 273 -2.67 6.01 2.04
CA THR A 273 -2.45 5.95 3.49
C THR A 273 -2.85 7.24 4.22
N GLY A 274 -4.04 7.74 3.89
CA GLY A 274 -4.64 8.88 4.56
C GLY A 274 -4.24 10.26 4.03
N CYS A 275 -3.47 10.36 2.95
CA CYS A 275 -3.09 11.64 2.35
C CYS A 275 -3.42 11.68 0.86
N CYS A 276 -3.97 12.81 0.40
CA CYS A 276 -4.27 13.00 -1.01
C CYS A 276 -2.98 13.23 -1.80
N GLN A 277 -2.60 12.24 -2.60
CA GLN A 277 -1.43 12.26 -3.47
C GLN A 277 -1.84 12.42 -4.92
N SER A 278 -1.02 13.11 -5.71
CA SER A 278 -1.29 13.26 -7.14
C SER A 278 -1.24 11.89 -7.82
N ILE A 279 -2.24 11.61 -8.63
CA ILE A 279 -2.29 10.40 -9.46
C ILE A 279 -1.13 10.42 -10.47
N PRO A 280 -0.42 9.29 -10.70
CA PRO A 280 0.53 9.15 -11.80
C PRO A 280 -0.14 9.44 -13.14
N GLY A 281 0.41 10.43 -13.87
CA GLY A 281 -0.05 10.83 -15.20
C GLY A 281 0.43 9.93 -16.31
#